data_AF-A0A4Q2RN53-F1
#
_entry.id   AF-A0A4Q2RN53-F1
#
_cell.length_a   1.000
_cell.length_b   1.000
_cell.length_c   1.000
_cell.angle_alpha   90.00
_cell.angle_beta   90.00
_cell.angle_gamma   90.00
#
_symmetry.space_group_name_H-M   'P 1'
#
loop_
_entity.id
_entity.type
_entity.pdbx_description
1 polymer ?
#
loop_
_entity_poly.entity_id
_entity_poly.type
_entity_poly.pdbx_seq_one_letter_code
_entity_poly.pdbx_strand_id
1 'polypeptide(L)'
;MGTRRRSASGPGSATADARSARARELHRKAAEADRLAAQSRAERDRLILQLRAEDPDRWSYTALADALGCSRELIALVVRRHR
;
A
#
# COMPACT_ATOMS: atom_id res chain seq x y z
N MET A 1 26.34 38.93 37.35
CA MET A 1 25.79 37.91 38.28
C MET A 1 24.72 37.12 37.54
N GLY A 2 25.08 36.05 36.83
CA GLY A 2 24.17 35.32 35.93
C GLY A 2 23.47 34.16 36.63
N THR A 3 22.17 34.28 36.89
CA THR A 3 21.34 33.17 37.39
C THR A 3 20.96 32.28 36.21
N ARG A 4 21.76 31.23 36.00
CA ARG A 4 21.43 30.15 35.06
C ARG A 4 20.12 29.49 35.50
N ARG A 5 19.11 29.58 34.63
CA ARG A 5 17.86 28.83 34.70
C ARG A 5 18.22 27.34 34.69
N ARG A 6 18.13 26.66 35.84
CA ARG A 6 18.09 25.20 35.88
C ARG A 6 16.69 24.78 35.47
N SER A 7 16.51 24.51 34.17
CA SER A 7 15.39 23.69 33.72
C SER A 7 15.62 22.30 34.31
N ALA A 8 14.81 21.95 35.31
CA ALA A 8 14.81 20.63 35.90
C ALA A 8 14.38 19.61 34.83
N SER A 9 15.32 18.81 34.34
CA SER A 9 15.00 17.58 33.63
C SER A 9 14.37 16.62 34.64
N GLY A 10 13.04 16.58 34.70
CA GLY A 10 12.30 15.51 35.35
C GLY A 10 12.34 14.22 34.49
N PRO A 11 11.93 13.07 35.06
CA PRO A 11 11.91 11.77 34.35
C PRO A 11 10.99 11.70 33.11
N GLY A 12 10.30 12.79 32.75
CA GLY A 12 9.45 12.90 31.57
C GLY A 12 10.17 12.98 30.21
N SER A 13 11.50 12.83 30.17
CA SER A 13 12.30 12.87 28.94
C SER A 13 12.71 11.49 28.40
N ALA A 14 12.64 10.42 29.20
CA ALA A 14 12.99 9.06 28.74
C ALA A 14 11.76 8.30 28.19
N THR A 15 10.57 8.70 28.63
CA THR A 15 9.28 8.23 28.10
C THR A 15 8.77 9.04 26.93
N ALA A 16 9.42 10.16 26.55
CA ALA A 16 9.07 11.03 25.43
C ALA A 16 9.41 10.37 24.08
N ASP A 17 8.48 9.78 23.34
CA ASP A 17 7.10 9.39 23.60
C ASP A 17 6.98 7.98 23.00
N ALA A 18 6.93 6.94 23.83
CA ALA A 18 6.91 5.55 23.36
C ALA A 18 5.76 5.30 22.35
N ARG A 19 4.64 6.02 22.49
CA ARG A 19 3.54 6.00 21.53
C ARG A 19 3.93 6.65 20.21
N SER A 20 4.61 7.79 20.24
CA SER A 20 5.15 8.45 19.05
C SER A 20 6.18 7.58 18.32
N ALA A 21 7.08 6.89 19.04
CA ALA A 21 8.02 5.94 18.45
C ALA A 21 7.29 4.78 17.76
N ARG A 22 6.28 4.21 18.43
CA ARG A 22 5.43 3.15 17.86
C ARG A 22 4.64 3.64 16.65
N ALA A 23 4.11 4.86 16.68
CA ALA A 23 3.39 5.45 15.55
C ALA A 23 4.29 5.59 14.32
N ARG A 24 5.55 6.05 14.49
CA ARG A 24 6.54 6.11 13.40
C ARG A 24 6.87 4.73 12.83
N GLU A 25 7.00 3.72 13.68
CA GLU A 25 7.22 2.35 13.25
C GLU A 25 6.05 1.83 12.40
N LEU A 26 4.82 1.98 12.90
CA LEU A 26 3.61 1.56 12.18
C LEU A 26 3.44 2.31 10.86
N HIS A 27 3.73 3.62 10.83
CA HIS A 27 3.70 4.42 9.60
C HIS A 27 4.68 3.89 8.55
N ARG A 28 5.92 3.54 8.95
CA ARG A 28 6.89 2.93 8.05
C ARG A 28 6.42 1.58 7.51
N LYS A 29 5.85 0.72 8.36
CA LYS A 29 5.30 -0.58 7.95
C LYS A 29 4.13 -0.43 6.98
N ALA A 30 3.22 0.50 7.24
CA ALA A 30 2.12 0.79 6.34
C ALA A 30 2.64 1.28 4.98
N ALA A 31 3.59 2.22 4.97
CA ALA A 31 4.19 2.72 3.73
C ALA A 31 4.96 1.63 2.95
N GLU A 32 5.54 0.64 3.62
CA GLU A 32 6.15 -0.52 2.98
C GLU A 32 5.11 -1.48 2.40
N ALA A 33 4.07 -1.79 3.18
CA ALA A 33 2.95 -2.61 2.71
C ALA A 33 2.23 -1.96 1.51
N ASP A 34 2.06 -0.63 1.53
CA ASP A 34 1.46 0.12 0.42
C ASP A 34 2.30 0.07 -0.84
N ARG A 35 3.64 0.16 -0.69
CA ARG A 35 4.59 0.02 -1.80
C ARG A 35 4.51 -1.38 -2.40
N LEU A 36 4.54 -2.42 -1.56
CA LEU A 36 4.40 -3.80 -2.02
C LEU A 36 3.06 -4.02 -2.71
N ALA A 37 1.96 -3.56 -2.10
CA ALA A 37 0.63 -3.69 -2.68
C ALA A 37 0.51 -2.94 -4.02
N ALA A 38 1.18 -1.79 -4.18
CA ALA A 38 1.23 -1.07 -5.45
C ALA A 38 1.97 -1.87 -6.52
N GLN A 39 3.10 -2.49 -6.19
CA GLN A 39 3.85 -3.35 -7.10
C GLN A 39 3.02 -4.57 -7.52
N SER A 40 2.42 -5.28 -6.55
CA SER A 40 1.56 -6.44 -6.84
C SER A 40 0.35 -6.08 -7.70
N ARG A 41 -0.27 -4.91 -7.49
CA ARG A 41 -1.35 -4.42 -8.35
C ARG A 41 -0.86 -4.15 -9.77
N ALA A 42 0.29 -3.49 -9.92
CA ALA A 42 0.85 -3.21 -11.24
C ALA A 42 1.19 -4.50 -12.03
N GLU A 43 1.74 -5.50 -11.35
CA GLU A 43 2.03 -6.80 -11.95
C GLU A 43 0.75 -7.55 -12.34
N ARG A 44 -0.24 -7.61 -11.44
CA ARG A 44 -1.57 -8.18 -11.75
C ARG A 44 -2.18 -7.51 -12.97
N ASP A 45 -2.17 -6.19 -13.01
CA ASP A 45 -2.78 -5.42 -14.09
C ASP A 45 -2.08 -5.71 -15.43
N ARG A 46 -0.74 -5.83 -15.42
CA ARG A 46 0.02 -6.27 -16.59
C ARG A 46 -0.38 -7.67 -17.05
N LEU A 47 -0.51 -8.63 -16.13
CA LEU A 47 -0.90 -10.00 -16.46
C LEU A 47 -2.31 -10.08 -17.03
N ILE A 48 -3.27 -9.33 -16.47
CA ILE A 48 -4.64 -9.21 -16.99
C ILE A 48 -4.62 -8.75 -18.45
N LEU A 49 -3.83 -7.73 -18.76
CA LEU A 49 -3.73 -7.19 -20.13
C LEU A 49 -3.07 -8.19 -21.08
N GLN A 50 -2.05 -8.92 -20.64
CA GLN A 50 -1.40 -9.96 -21.42
C GLN A 50 -2.38 -11.10 -21.76
N LEU A 51 -3.11 -11.61 -20.78
CA LEU A 51 -4.14 -12.64 -20.99
C LEU A 51 -5.21 -12.16 -21.98
N ARG A 52 -5.68 -10.91 -21.82
CA ARG A 52 -6.65 -10.31 -22.77
C ARG A 52 -6.11 -10.16 -24.18
N ALA A 53 -4.82 -9.90 -24.34
CA ALA A 53 -4.19 -9.75 -25.65
C ALA A 53 -3.92 -11.09 -26.33
N GLU A 54 -3.64 -12.14 -25.55
CA GLU A 54 -3.34 -13.48 -26.05
C GLU A 54 -4.57 -14.15 -26.67
N ASP A 55 -5.71 -14.14 -25.96
CA ASP A 55 -6.96 -14.72 -26.45
C ASP A 55 -8.17 -13.98 -25.85
N PRO A 56 -8.66 -12.93 -26.53
CA PRO A 56 -9.77 -12.11 -26.03
C PRO A 56 -11.09 -12.86 -25.85
N ASP A 57 -11.30 -13.93 -26.63
CA ASP A 57 -12.56 -14.70 -26.65
C ASP A 57 -12.59 -15.70 -25.49
N ARG A 58 -11.45 -16.40 -25.25
CA ARG A 58 -11.28 -17.26 -24.07
C ARG A 58 -11.23 -16.43 -22.79
N TRP A 59 -10.42 -15.37 -22.76
CA TRP A 59 -10.24 -14.50 -21.60
C TRP A 59 -11.25 -13.36 -21.59
N SER A 60 -12.54 -13.70 -21.52
CA SER A 60 -13.60 -12.72 -21.27
C SER A 60 -13.46 -12.07 -19.88
N TYR A 61 -14.12 -10.93 -19.68
CA TYR A 61 -14.11 -10.25 -18.37
C TYR A 61 -14.59 -11.15 -17.23
N THR A 62 -15.61 -11.96 -17.48
CA THR A 62 -16.15 -12.91 -16.49
C THR A 62 -15.16 -14.05 -16.24
N ALA A 63 -14.58 -14.64 -17.29
CA ALA A 63 -13.60 -15.72 -17.15
C ALA A 63 -12.36 -15.30 -16.33
N LEU A 64 -11.88 -14.07 -16.53
CA LEU A 64 -10.78 -13.52 -15.73
C LEU A 64 -11.18 -13.27 -14.28
N ALA A 65 -12.38 -12.73 -14.05
CA ALA A 65 -12.89 -12.50 -12.71
C ALA A 65 -12.97 -13.81 -11.91
N ASP A 66 -13.51 -14.86 -12.52
CA ASP A 66 -13.64 -16.20 -11.92
C ASP A 66 -12.26 -16.83 -11.65
N ALA A 67 -11.34 -16.77 -12.63
CA ALA A 67 -10.01 -17.35 -12.49
C ALA A 67 -9.15 -16.66 -11.41
N LEU A 68 -9.30 -15.34 -11.26
CA LEU A 68 -8.51 -14.55 -10.32
C LEU A 68 -9.18 -14.39 -8.95
N GLY A 69 -10.45 -14.80 -8.81
CA GLY A 69 -11.23 -14.61 -7.58
C GLY A 69 -11.48 -13.13 -7.27
N CYS A 70 -11.62 -12.29 -8.30
CA CYS A 70 -11.86 -10.86 -8.14
C CYS A 70 -13.14 -10.41 -8.86
N SER A 71 -13.55 -9.17 -8.63
CA SER A 71 -14.76 -8.65 -9.28
C SER A 71 -14.53 -8.39 -10.78
N ARG A 72 -15.59 -8.54 -11.57
CA ARG A 72 -15.57 -8.20 -13.00
C ARG A 72 -15.31 -6.71 -13.23
N GLU A 73 -15.79 -5.88 -12.30
CA GLU A 73 -15.62 -4.43 -12.29
C GLU A 73 -14.14 -4.06 -12.16
N LEU A 74 -13.36 -4.82 -11.38
CA LEU A 74 -11.92 -4.62 -11.29
C LEU A 74 -11.25 -4.87 -12.63
N ILE A 75 -11.59 -5.97 -13.31
CA ILE A 75 -11.03 -6.28 -14.63
C ILE A 75 -11.38 -5.17 -15.64
N ALA A 76 -12.64 -4.71 -15.64
CA ALA A 76 -13.08 -3.61 -16.48
C ALA A 76 -12.31 -2.31 -16.21
N LEU A 77 -12.07 -1.99 -14.93
CA LEU A 77 -11.29 -0.82 -14.54
C LEU A 77 -9.85 -0.90 -15.05
N VAL A 78 -9.20 -2.06 -14.88
CA VAL A 78 -7.82 -2.29 -15.35
C VAL A 78 -7.74 -2.11 -16.87
N VAL A 79 -8.60 -2.80 -17.62
CA VAL A 79 -8.60 -2.72 -19.09
C VAL A 79 -8.89 -1.28 -19.55
N ARG A 80 -9.80 -0.55 -18.89
CA ARG A 80 -10.11 0.85 -19.22
C ARG A 80 -8.95 1.79 -18.93
N ARG A 81 -8.23 1.59 -17.82
CA ARG A 81 -7.11 2.46 -17.40
C ARG A 81 -5.91 2.38 -18.34
N HIS A 82 -5.79 1.28 -19.07
CA HIS A 82 -4.65 0.98 -19.96
C HIS A 82 -5.01 1.04 -21.45
N ARG A 83 -6.21 1.50 -21.80
CA ARG A 83 -6.58 1.92 -23.15
C ARG A 83 -6.28 3.40 -23.34
#